data_AF-A0A484S9T3-F1
#
_entry.id   AF-A0A484S9T3-F1
#
_cell.length_a   1.000
_cell.length_b   1.000
_cell.length_c   1.000
_cell.angle_alpha   90.00
_cell.angle_beta   90.00
_cell.angle_gamma   90.00
#
_symmetry.space_group_name_H-M   'P 1'
#
loop_
_entity.id
_entity.type
_entity.pdbx_description
1 polymer ?
#
loop_
_entity_poly.entity_id
_entity_poly.type
_entity_poly.pdbx_seq_one_letter_code
_entity_poly.pdbx_strand_id
1 'polypeptide(L)'
;MLKARPQGSGELSPLVAQAFHAQVQSRVTQALCDEPALQDRTYHLTLLFTVGPDRRIEGLRVHAQGRPALEAPVHARLDGLPIGMTAPTDLPQPLTLQLSGRDERVRQECAP
;
A
#
# COMPACT_ATOMS: atom_id res chain seq x y z
N MET A 1 47.49 2.03 -8.80
CA MET A 1 46.44 3.06 -8.65
C MET A 1 45.11 2.47 -9.08
N LEU A 2 44.35 1.86 -8.18
CA LEU A 2 42.99 1.40 -8.50
C LEU A 2 42.06 2.62 -8.47
N LYS A 3 41.47 2.96 -9.63
CA LYS A 3 40.45 3.99 -9.73
C LYS A 3 39.16 3.49 -9.07
N ALA A 4 38.69 4.20 -8.05
CA ALA A 4 37.35 4.03 -7.51
C ALA A 4 36.33 4.27 -8.63
N ARG A 5 35.43 3.30 -8.87
CA ARG A 5 34.31 3.48 -9.78
C ARG A 5 33.26 4.37 -9.10
N PRO A 6 32.73 5.40 -9.77
CA PRO A 6 31.65 6.21 -9.23
C PRO A 6 30.36 5.38 -9.25
N GLN A 7 29.82 5.08 -8.07
CA GLN A 7 28.45 4.57 -7.94
C GLN A 7 27.53 5.77 -7.74
N GLY A 8 26.75 6.09 -8.75
CA GLY A 8 25.81 7.19 -8.69
C GLY A 8 25.18 7.42 -10.04
N SER A 9 24.06 6.74 -10.31
CA SER A 9 22.97 7.13 -11.21
C SER A 9 21.90 6.02 -11.23
N GLY A 10 20.78 6.21 -10.52
CA GLY A 10 19.51 5.49 -10.79
C GLY A 10 19.18 4.24 -9.96
N GLU A 11 19.77 4.03 -8.79
CA GLU A 11 19.35 2.92 -7.90
C GLU A 11 18.50 3.46 -6.76
N LEU A 12 17.26 2.94 -6.65
CA LEU A 12 16.38 3.20 -5.52
C LEU A 12 17.09 2.86 -4.20
N SER A 13 17.27 3.85 -3.35
CA SER A 13 17.79 3.59 -2.00
C SER A 13 16.84 2.62 -1.27
N PRO A 14 17.34 1.50 -0.72
CA PRO A 14 16.52 0.55 0.03
C PRO A 14 15.75 1.19 1.18
N LEU A 15 16.33 2.23 1.81
CA LEU A 15 15.69 2.97 2.90
C LEU A 15 14.48 3.77 2.40
N VAL A 16 14.59 4.40 1.23
CA VAL A 16 13.49 5.17 0.62
C VAL A 16 12.36 4.24 0.18
N ALA A 17 12.70 3.09 -0.41
CA ALA A 17 11.72 2.06 -0.76
C ALA A 17 10.96 1.57 0.48
N GLN A 18 11.70 1.25 1.55
CA GLN A 18 11.12 0.77 2.80
C GLN A 18 10.19 1.82 3.44
N ALA A 19 10.63 3.08 3.50
CA ALA A 19 9.79 4.17 4.00
C ALA A 19 8.51 4.35 3.17
N PHE A 20 8.61 4.21 1.85
CA PHE A 20 7.47 4.26 0.94
C PHE A 20 6.48 3.13 1.16
N HIS A 21 6.96 1.89 1.27
CA HIS A 21 6.08 0.77 1.58
C HIS A 21 5.40 0.92 2.95
N ALA A 22 6.12 1.38 3.97
CA ALA A 22 5.56 1.62 5.29
C ALA A 22 4.46 2.71 5.26
N GLN A 23 4.71 3.81 4.55
CA GLN A 23 3.74 4.89 4.38
C GLN A 23 2.48 4.41 3.65
N VAL A 24 2.64 3.65 2.55
CA VAL A 24 1.53 3.07 1.80
C VAL A 24 0.72 2.13 2.69
N GLN A 25 1.38 1.21 3.39
CA GLN A 25 0.71 0.27 4.29
C GLN A 25 -0.09 1.01 5.36
N SER A 26 0.54 1.93 6.08
CA SER A 26 -0.12 2.70 7.15
C SER A 26 -1.34 3.47 6.65
N ARG A 27 -1.24 4.16 5.51
CA ARG A 27 -2.37 4.93 4.96
C ARG A 27 -3.52 4.05 4.52
N VAL A 28 -3.23 2.93 3.85
CA VAL A 28 -4.25 1.98 3.42
C VAL A 28 -4.94 1.35 4.63
N THR A 29 -4.19 0.88 5.62
CA THR A 29 -4.78 0.32 6.84
C THR A 29 -5.66 1.34 7.55
N GLN A 30 -5.16 2.55 7.78
CA GLN A 30 -5.91 3.62 8.45
C GLN A 30 -7.22 3.96 7.74
N ALA A 31 -7.21 4.02 6.41
CA ALA A 31 -8.41 4.27 5.63
C ALA A 31 -9.49 3.19 5.82
N LEU A 32 -9.07 1.95 6.12
CA LEU A 32 -9.93 0.78 6.28
C LEU A 32 -10.33 0.52 7.74
N CYS A 33 -9.74 1.19 8.73
CA CYS A 33 -10.06 0.95 10.15
C CYS A 33 -11.54 1.20 10.48
N ASP A 34 -12.15 2.20 9.85
CA ASP A 34 -13.55 2.56 10.06
C ASP A 34 -14.51 1.88 9.06
N GLU A 35 -14.02 0.98 8.19
CA GLU A 35 -14.83 0.33 7.17
C GLU A 35 -15.72 -0.76 7.81
N PRO A 36 -17.06 -0.58 7.86
CA PRO A 36 -17.95 -1.51 8.55
C PRO A 36 -17.86 -2.94 8.01
N ALA A 37 -17.63 -3.09 6.70
CA ALA A 37 -17.49 -4.38 6.04
C ALA A 37 -16.27 -5.19 6.52
N LEU A 38 -15.27 -4.54 7.11
CA LEU A 38 -14.02 -5.14 7.57
C LEU A 38 -13.96 -5.36 9.09
N GLN A 39 -15.00 -4.99 9.83
CA GLN A 39 -15.01 -5.08 11.30
C GLN A 39 -14.87 -6.51 11.84
N ASP A 40 -15.31 -7.52 11.08
CA ASP A 40 -15.18 -8.91 11.51
C ASP A 40 -13.73 -9.43 11.51
N ARG A 41 -12.79 -8.66 10.93
CA ARG A 41 -11.35 -8.94 10.87
C ARG A 41 -11.01 -10.33 10.31
N THR A 42 -11.90 -10.93 9.53
CA THR A 42 -11.73 -12.24 8.89
C THR A 42 -11.68 -12.11 7.38
N TYR A 43 -10.73 -11.30 6.92
CA TYR A 43 -10.50 -11.04 5.49
C TYR A 43 -9.04 -11.25 5.11
N HIS A 44 -8.86 -11.63 3.85
CA HIS A 44 -7.59 -11.59 3.14
C HIS A 44 -7.81 -10.83 1.85
N LEU A 45 -7.17 -9.67 1.73
CA LEU A 45 -7.28 -8.77 0.59
C LEU A 45 -5.95 -8.73 -0.15
N THR A 46 -6.01 -8.78 -1.47
CA THR A 46 -4.89 -8.43 -2.34
C THR A 46 -5.27 -7.17 -3.11
N LEU A 47 -4.47 -6.12 -2.94
CA LEU A 47 -4.64 -4.83 -3.60
C LEU A 47 -3.55 -4.68 -4.66
N LEU A 48 -3.94 -4.31 -5.86
CA LEU A 48 -3.02 -3.97 -6.94
C LEU A 48 -3.32 -2.56 -7.41
N PHE A 49 -2.34 -1.65 -7.36
CA PHE A 49 -2.56 -0.25 -7.71
C PHE A 49 -1.25 0.45 -8.08
N THR A 50 -1.36 1.64 -8.66
CA THR A 50 -0.26 2.58 -8.84
C THR A 50 -0.42 3.76 -7.89
N VAL A 51 0.67 4.44 -7.56
CA VAL A 51 0.64 5.75 -6.91
C VAL A 51 1.04 6.79 -7.94
N GLY A 52 0.07 7.60 -8.36
CA GLY A 52 0.24 8.61 -9.38
C GLY A 52 1.06 9.82 -8.91
N PRO A 53 1.37 10.75 -9.82
CA PRO A 53 2.17 11.95 -9.52
C PRO A 53 1.52 12.86 -8.47
N ASP A 54 0.19 12.82 -8.35
CA ASP A 54 -0.57 13.54 -7.33
C ASP A 54 -0.49 12.90 -5.92
N ARG A 55 0.30 11.82 -5.78
CA ARG A 55 0.49 11.03 -4.55
C ARG A 55 -0.79 10.34 -4.11
N ARG A 56 -1.58 9.87 -5.07
CA ARG A 56 -2.87 9.19 -4.85
C ARG A 56 -2.85 7.79 -5.45
N ILE A 57 -3.64 6.90 -4.87
CA ILE A 57 -3.91 5.57 -5.45
C ILE A 57 -4.65 5.73 -6.77
N GLU A 58 -4.17 5.03 -7.80
CA GLU A 58 -4.76 4.98 -9.14
C GLU A 58 -4.80 3.53 -9.64
N GLY A 59 -5.75 3.24 -10.55
CA GLY A 59 -5.85 1.92 -11.18
C GLY A 59 -6.08 0.78 -10.18
N LEU A 60 -6.77 1.07 -9.07
CA LEU A 60 -6.98 0.12 -7.98
C LEU A 60 -7.76 -1.10 -8.45
N ARG A 61 -7.22 -2.28 -8.13
CA ARG A 61 -7.92 -3.56 -8.19
C ARG A 61 -7.89 -4.18 -6.81
N VAL A 62 -9.05 -4.64 -6.36
CA VAL A 62 -9.22 -5.31 -5.08
C VAL A 62 -9.62 -6.74 -5.35
N HIS A 63 -8.95 -7.68 -4.71
CA HIS A 63 -9.36 -9.07 -4.67
C HIS A 63 -9.54 -9.53 -3.23
N ALA A 64 -10.73 -10.02 -2.89
CA ALA A 64 -11.06 -10.50 -1.55
C ALA A 64 -11.25 -12.02 -1.55
N GLN A 65 -10.33 -12.74 -0.89
CA GLN A 65 -10.35 -14.19 -0.87
C GLN A 65 -11.55 -14.70 -0.08
N GLY A 66 -12.41 -15.49 -0.74
CA GLY A 66 -13.60 -16.10 -0.14
C GLY A 66 -14.72 -15.13 0.25
N ARG A 67 -14.55 -13.82 0.00
CA ARG A 67 -15.50 -12.76 0.38
C ARG A 67 -15.58 -11.64 -0.68
N PRO A 68 -16.00 -11.95 -1.92
CA PRO A 68 -16.03 -10.96 -3.02
C PRO A 68 -16.91 -9.74 -2.72
N ALA A 69 -17.90 -9.87 -1.82
CA ALA A 69 -18.72 -8.75 -1.37
C ALA A 69 -17.91 -7.62 -0.68
N LEU A 70 -16.68 -7.90 -0.21
CA LEU A 70 -15.79 -6.89 0.36
C LEU A 70 -15.07 -6.04 -0.70
N GLU A 71 -14.99 -6.50 -1.95
CA GLU A 71 -14.19 -5.83 -2.98
C GLU A 71 -14.72 -4.43 -3.31
N ALA A 72 -16.05 -4.29 -3.47
CA ALA A 72 -16.69 -3.02 -3.77
C ALA A 72 -16.53 -1.95 -2.67
N PRO A 73 -16.83 -2.21 -1.38
CA PRO A 73 -16.64 -1.21 -0.33
C PRO A 73 -15.17 -0.85 -0.13
N VAL A 74 -14.26 -1.83 -0.17
CA VAL A 74 -12.82 -1.58 -0.07
C VAL A 74 -12.33 -0.72 -1.25
N HIS A 75 -12.79 -1.02 -2.47
CA HIS A 75 -12.46 -0.21 -3.64
C HIS A 75 -12.95 1.23 -3.47
N ALA A 76 -14.22 1.42 -3.08
CA ALA A 76 -14.79 2.76 -2.87
C ALA A 76 -14.04 3.58 -1.80
N ARG A 77 -13.47 2.90 -0.79
CA ARG A 77 -12.73 3.55 0.29
C ARG A 77 -11.30 3.94 -0.10
N LEU A 78 -10.66 3.16 -0.96
CA LEU A 78 -9.24 3.29 -1.30
C LEU A 78 -8.97 3.97 -2.65
N ASP A 79 -9.92 3.96 -3.57
CA ASP A 79 -9.75 4.59 -4.87
C ASP A 79 -9.50 6.09 -4.70
N GLY A 80 -8.42 6.58 -5.32
CA GLY A 80 -7.97 7.96 -5.14
C GLY A 80 -7.48 8.30 -3.73
N LEU A 81 -7.18 7.34 -2.84
CA LEU A 81 -6.67 7.64 -1.49
C LEU A 81 -5.33 8.40 -1.57
N PRO A 82 -5.15 9.53 -0.85
CA PRO A 82 -3.88 10.23 -0.78
C PRO A 82 -2.87 9.48 0.11
N ILE A 83 -1.77 9.03 -0.49
CA ILE A 83 -0.63 8.40 0.21
C ILE A 83 0.24 9.44 0.89
N GLY A 84 0.30 10.66 0.35
CA GLY A 84 1.06 11.77 0.93
C GLY A 84 2.57 11.69 0.72
N MET A 85 3.04 10.70 -0.05
CA MET A 85 4.43 10.59 -0.48
C MET A 85 4.49 10.22 -1.96
N THR A 86 5.48 10.75 -2.66
CA THR A 86 5.71 10.45 -4.07
C THR A 86 6.31 9.07 -4.20
N ALA A 87 5.81 8.28 -5.16
CA ALA A 87 6.44 7.02 -5.53
C ALA A 87 7.88 7.30 -6.03
N PRO A 88 8.89 6.61 -5.49
CA PRO A 88 10.24 6.72 -6.02
C PRO A 88 10.27 6.34 -7.50
N THR A 89 11.01 7.09 -8.33
CA THR A 89 11.01 6.92 -9.80
C THR A 89 11.39 5.51 -10.24
N ASP A 90 12.32 4.87 -9.53
CA ASP A 90 12.83 3.55 -9.86
C ASP A 90 12.04 2.40 -9.17
N LEU A 91 10.94 2.72 -8.47
CA LEU A 91 10.10 1.70 -7.83
C LEU A 91 9.19 1.04 -8.87
N PRO A 92 9.25 -0.30 -9.04
CA PRO A 92 8.35 -1.00 -9.95
C PRO A 92 6.89 -0.82 -9.57
N GLN A 93 6.06 -0.53 -10.55
CA GLN A 93 4.61 -0.42 -10.42
C GLN A 93 3.92 -1.30 -11.47
N PRO A 94 2.70 -1.82 -11.22
CA PRO A 94 1.86 -1.60 -10.04
C PRO A 94 2.40 -2.28 -8.76
N LEU A 95 2.04 -1.70 -7.62
CA LEU A 95 2.33 -2.22 -6.29
C LEU A 95 1.29 -3.27 -5.91
N THR A 96 1.76 -4.35 -5.27
CA THR A 96 0.88 -5.33 -4.65
C THR A 96 0.96 -5.17 -3.13
N LEU A 97 -0.18 -4.99 -2.48
CA LEU A 97 -0.30 -4.98 -1.01
C LEU A 97 -1.26 -6.08 -0.57
N GLN A 98 -0.79 -6.94 0.33
CA GLN A 98 -1.61 -7.98 0.93
C GLN A 98 -1.98 -7.55 2.35
N LEU A 99 -3.27 -7.65 2.67
CA LEU A 99 -3.80 -7.29 3.98
C LEU A 99 -4.59 -8.45 4.54
N SER A 100 -4.40 -8.70 5.83
CA SER A 100 -5.14 -9.70 6.59
C SER A 100 -5.71 -9.03 7.83
N GLY A 101 -7.01 -9.21 8.08
CA GLY A 101 -7.64 -8.68 9.30
C GLY A 101 -7.07 -9.29 10.59
N ARG A 102 -6.40 -10.43 10.48
CA ARG A 102 -5.69 -11.12 11.57
C ARG A 102 -4.26 -10.64 11.78
N ASP A 103 -3.74 -9.77 10.92
CA ASP A 103 -2.38 -9.23 11.06
C ASP A 103 -2.31 -8.29 12.28
N GLU A 104 -1.36 -8.54 13.18
CA GLU A 104 -1.21 -7.75 14.42
C GLU A 104 -0.87 -6.28 14.13
N ARG A 105 -0.15 -5.98 13.04
CA ARG A 105 0.13 -4.58 12.64
C ARG A 105 -1.15 -3.86 12.26
N VAL A 106 -2.01 -4.52 11.48
CA VAL A 106 -3.34 -3.98 11.15
C VAL A 106 -4.15 -3.72 12.41
N ARG A 107 -4.05 -4.62 13.40
CA ARG A 107 -4.73 -4.43 14.68
C ARG A 107 -4.21 -3.24 15.48
N GLN A 108 -2.89 -3.06 15.52
CA GLN A 108 -2.23 -1.96 16.22
C GLN A 108 -2.52 -0.60 15.54
N GLU A 109 -2.54 -0.56 14.20
CA GLU A 109 -2.82 0.65 13.43
C GLU A 109 -4.29 1.09 13.53
N CYS A 110 -5.20 0.15 13.77
CA CYS A 110 -6.62 0.41 14.02
C CYS A 110 -7.00 0.42 15.52
N ALA A 111 -6.02 0.48 16.42
CA ALA A 111 -6.30 0.68 17.84
C ALA A 111 -6.62 2.17 18.11
N PRO A 112 -7.63 2.47 18.94
CA PRO A 112 -7.99 3.85 19.31
C PRO A 112 -6.91 4.52 20.17
#